data_AF-A0A1W1V8S2-F1
#
_entry.id   AF-A0A1W1V8S2-F1
#
_cell.length_a   1.000
_cell.length_b   1.000
_cell.length_c   1.000
_cell.angle_alpha   90.00
_cell.angle_beta   90.00
_cell.angle_gamma   90.00
#
_symmetry.space_group_name_H-M   'P 1'
#
loop_
_entity.id
_entity.type
_entity.pdbx_description
1 polymer ?
#
loop_
_entity_poly.entity_id
_entity_poly.type
_entity_poly.pdbx_seq_one_letter_code
_entity_poly.pdbx_strand_id
1 'polypeptide(L)'
;MGNVLVYIKEESVYLQEEDKVTKLISLDEYNLALENNRKELTEKFKSVNVDNYLYLWNFVLFNNLSNYLIDLYKSNKITQISFEQKLKKEGKQIIRLIGSIEVEDILGNIITCLINSEEYLSGNIKIDYTAEEPKETEYIEKIELSELFNYMPNDLKEVVEKLKVDLMAFKYFGKSQINEEGKFILPIYVNEETLLKKGIDYREYLVNWTSLAYLKMLTKIHDFFVEYYNCGGQTGLVNDDIMLALVYLTDYEVKDYPKGLEKSIEVGRSTKGKCYFIDSIVTPMAISQDLAIVFQAKDIYSVVTKTLRFLQ
;
A
#
# COMPACT_ATOMS: atom_id res chain seq x y z
N MET A 1 -18.94 21.62 -13.57
CA MET A 1 -19.01 20.19 -13.21
C MET A 1 -18.79 19.45 -14.50
N GLY A 2 -17.55 18.99 -14.69
CA GLY A 2 -17.12 18.33 -15.91
C GLY A 2 -17.25 16.82 -15.78
N ASN A 3 -17.40 16.16 -16.92
CA ASN A 3 -17.13 14.73 -17.04
C ASN A 3 -15.66 14.55 -17.41
N VAL A 4 -15.09 13.42 -17.00
CA VAL A 4 -13.75 13.03 -17.39
C VAL A 4 -13.82 11.82 -18.29
N LEU A 5 -13.12 11.86 -19.41
CA LEU A 5 -13.06 10.77 -20.38
C LEU A 5 -11.74 10.03 -20.25
N VAL A 6 -11.80 8.71 -20.05
CA VAL A 6 -10.62 7.82 -20.12
C VAL A 6 -10.72 7.01 -21.41
N TYR A 7 -9.69 7.08 -22.24
CA TYR A 7 -9.72 6.51 -23.59
C TYR A 7 -8.35 5.99 -24.05
N ILE A 8 -8.37 5.17 -25.10
CA ILE A 8 -7.17 4.61 -25.73
C ILE A 8 -6.91 5.32 -27.07
N LYS A 9 -5.67 5.76 -27.27
CA LYS A 9 -5.15 6.23 -28.56
C LYS A 9 -3.70 5.75 -28.71
N GLU A 10 -3.33 5.22 -29.87
CA GLU A 10 -1.92 4.87 -30.19
C GLU A 10 -1.22 4.09 -29.04
N GLU A 11 -1.83 2.99 -28.60
CA GLU A 11 -1.33 2.11 -27.53
C GLU A 11 -1.08 2.79 -26.17
N SER A 12 -1.75 3.92 -25.94
CA SER A 12 -1.66 4.68 -24.70
C SER A 12 -3.05 4.96 -24.12
N VAL A 13 -3.12 4.96 -22.79
CA VAL A 13 -4.29 5.36 -22.03
C VAL A 13 -4.17 6.84 -21.69
N TYR A 14 -5.20 7.60 -22.04
CA TYR A 14 -5.31 9.03 -21.78
C TYR A 14 -6.50 9.32 -20.88
N LEU A 15 -6.36 10.43 -20.18
CA LEU A 15 -7.38 11.09 -19.38
C LEU A 15 -7.65 12.46 -20.00
N GLN A 16 -8.89 12.78 -20.30
CA GLN A 16 -9.28 14.11 -20.75
C GLN A 16 -10.28 14.74 -19.78
N GLU A 17 -9.91 15.90 -19.24
CA GLU A 17 -10.75 16.77 -18.43
C GLU A 17 -10.94 18.08 -19.20
N GLU A 18 -12.15 18.29 -19.73
CA GLU A 18 -12.48 19.45 -20.58
C GLU A 18 -11.54 19.56 -21.81
N ASP A 19 -10.54 20.42 -21.74
CA ASP A 19 -9.53 20.66 -22.78
C ASP A 19 -8.12 20.22 -22.37
N LYS A 20 -7.95 19.75 -21.13
CA LYS A 20 -6.70 19.19 -20.61
C LYS A 20 -6.65 17.69 -20.87
N VAL A 21 -5.59 17.24 -21.54
CA VAL A 21 -5.32 15.82 -21.76
C VAL A 21 -4.05 15.41 -21.02
N THR A 22 -4.14 14.30 -20.31
CA THR A 22 -3.02 13.69 -19.58
C THR A 22 -2.82 12.27 -20.06
N LYS A 23 -1.62 11.94 -20.53
CA LYS A 23 -1.20 10.55 -20.78
C LYS A 23 -0.95 9.88 -19.43
N LEU A 24 -1.74 8.85 -19.13
CA LEU A 24 -1.60 8.09 -17.89
C LEU A 24 -0.49 7.04 -18.03
N ILE A 25 -0.53 6.26 -19.11
CA ILE A 25 0.42 5.17 -19.35
C ILE A 25 0.40 4.77 -20.83
N SER A 26 1.55 4.36 -21.38
CA SER A 26 1.62 3.64 -22.66
C SER A 26 2.08 2.20 -22.49
N LEU A 27 1.74 1.38 -23.47
CA LEU A 27 2.17 -0.01 -23.53
C LEU A 27 3.70 -0.14 -23.54
N ASP A 28 4.39 0.73 -24.29
CA ASP A 28 5.86 0.78 -24.31
C ASP A 28 6.47 1.11 -22.95
N GLU A 29 5.96 2.14 -22.27
CA GLU A 29 6.41 2.54 -20.92
C GLU A 29 6.17 1.41 -19.91
N TYR A 30 5.00 0.77 -19.98
CA TYR A 30 4.66 -0.38 -19.15
C TYR A 30 5.64 -1.54 -19.36
N ASN A 31 5.84 -1.96 -20.61
CA ASN A 31 6.67 -3.12 -20.94
C ASN A 31 8.13 -2.90 -20.54
N LEU A 32 8.66 -1.69 -20.77
CA LEU A 32 10.00 -1.31 -20.35
C LEU A 32 10.16 -1.39 -18.84
N ALA A 33 9.20 -0.84 -18.07
CA ALA A 33 9.24 -0.87 -16.62
C ALA A 33 9.09 -2.28 -16.05
N LEU A 34 8.22 -3.10 -16.63
CA LEU A 34 8.04 -4.50 -16.23
C LEU A 34 9.33 -5.31 -16.41
N GLU A 35 10.02 -5.14 -17.54
CA GLU A 35 11.28 -5.83 -17.82
C GLU A 35 12.41 -5.36 -16.89
N ASN A 36 12.47 -4.06 -16.59
CA ASN A 36 13.42 -3.53 -15.62
C ASN A 36 13.17 -4.09 -14.21
N ASN A 37 11.91 -4.12 -13.78
CA ASN A 37 11.52 -4.69 -12.49
C ASN A 37 11.87 -6.19 -12.41
N ARG A 38 11.61 -6.96 -13.48
CA ARG A 38 11.98 -8.38 -13.58
C ARG A 38 13.48 -8.59 -13.37
N LYS A 39 14.32 -7.76 -13.99
CA LYS A 39 15.79 -7.83 -13.84
C LYS A 39 16.21 -7.53 -12.40
N GLU A 40 15.71 -6.45 -11.81
CA GLU A 40 16.02 -6.06 -10.42
C GLU A 40 15.64 -7.16 -9.42
N LEU A 41 14.43 -7.73 -9.55
CA LEU A 41 13.98 -8.82 -8.70
C LEU A 41 14.82 -10.08 -8.88
N THR A 42 15.28 -10.38 -10.10
CA THR A 42 16.14 -11.55 -10.38
C THR A 42 17.51 -11.40 -9.71
N GLU A 43 18.04 -10.18 -9.69
CA GLU A 43 19.30 -9.87 -9.01
C GLU A 43 19.15 -9.93 -7.48
N LYS A 44 18.05 -9.39 -6.95
CA LYS A 44 17.74 -9.35 -5.51
C LYS A 44 17.38 -10.73 -4.95
N PHE A 45 16.60 -11.52 -5.67
CA PHE A 45 16.04 -12.80 -5.22
C PHE A 45 16.50 -13.99 -6.08
N LYS A 46 17.82 -14.23 -6.10
CA LYS A 46 18.49 -15.24 -6.94
C LYS A 46 17.91 -16.67 -6.90
N SER A 47 17.19 -17.04 -5.84
CA SER A 47 16.66 -18.39 -5.62
C SER A 47 15.13 -18.48 -5.61
N VAL A 48 14.41 -17.42 -5.97
CA VAL A 48 12.94 -17.37 -5.93
C VAL A 48 12.39 -17.17 -7.35
N ASN A 49 11.23 -17.77 -7.63
CA ASN A 49 10.50 -17.45 -8.85
C ASN A 49 9.98 -16.01 -8.79
N VAL A 50 10.65 -15.11 -9.53
CA VAL A 50 10.35 -13.66 -9.56
C VAL A 50 8.98 -13.33 -10.13
N ASP A 51 8.38 -14.22 -10.92
CA ASP A 51 7.05 -13.99 -11.50
C ASP A 51 5.97 -13.81 -10.43
N ASN A 52 6.16 -14.41 -9.25
CA ASN A 52 5.26 -14.23 -8.11
C ASN A 52 5.22 -12.77 -7.62
N TYR A 53 6.30 -12.01 -7.81
CA TYR A 53 6.38 -10.60 -7.42
C TYR A 53 5.91 -9.66 -8.53
N LEU A 54 5.91 -10.09 -9.78
CA LEU A 54 5.42 -9.27 -10.91
C LEU A 54 3.90 -9.07 -10.85
N TYR A 55 3.15 -10.08 -10.40
CA TYR A 55 1.73 -9.93 -10.05
C TYR A 55 1.54 -8.75 -9.08
N LEU A 56 2.37 -8.69 -8.03
CA LEU A 56 2.27 -7.67 -7.00
C LEU A 56 2.60 -6.27 -7.54
N TRP A 57 3.59 -6.17 -8.42
CA TRP A 57 3.92 -4.93 -9.10
C TRP A 57 2.76 -4.41 -9.96
N ASN A 58 2.16 -5.29 -10.76
CA ASN A 58 0.98 -4.97 -11.57
C ASN A 58 -0.18 -4.49 -10.71
N PHE A 59 -0.46 -5.22 -9.62
CA PHE A 59 -1.49 -4.84 -8.67
C PHE A 59 -1.23 -3.43 -8.11
N VAL A 60 -0.03 -3.15 -7.60
CA VAL A 60 0.33 -1.84 -7.04
C VAL A 60 0.12 -0.72 -8.07
N LEU A 61 0.61 -0.91 -9.31
CA LEU A 61 0.50 0.09 -10.36
C LEU A 61 -0.96 0.42 -10.69
N PHE A 62 -1.79 -0.58 -11.00
CA PHE A 62 -3.18 -0.35 -11.39
C PHE A 62 -4.04 0.13 -10.22
N ASN A 63 -3.79 -0.38 -9.01
CA ASN A 63 -4.45 0.08 -7.81
C ASN A 63 -4.17 1.58 -7.54
N ASN A 64 -2.92 2.00 -7.72
CA ASN A 64 -2.52 3.39 -7.56
C ASN A 64 -3.05 4.31 -8.68
N LEU A 65 -3.09 3.85 -9.92
CA LEU A 65 -3.76 4.54 -11.03
C LEU A 65 -5.25 4.77 -10.74
N SER A 66 -5.95 3.77 -10.20
CA SER A 66 -7.35 3.91 -9.79
C SER A 66 -7.53 4.89 -8.64
N ASN A 67 -6.66 4.84 -7.62
CA ASN A 67 -6.65 5.81 -6.54
C ASN A 67 -6.42 7.25 -7.04
N TYR A 68 -5.53 7.44 -8.02
CA TYR A 68 -5.31 8.73 -8.67
C TYR A 68 -6.59 9.26 -9.34
N LEU A 69 -7.30 8.40 -10.08
CA LEU A 69 -8.57 8.77 -10.72
C LEU A 69 -9.68 9.10 -9.70
N ILE A 70 -9.72 8.39 -8.57
CA ILE A 70 -10.65 8.66 -7.47
C ILE A 70 -10.36 10.04 -6.85
N ASP A 71 -9.10 10.35 -6.57
CA ASP A 71 -8.72 11.64 -6.00
C ASP A 71 -9.00 12.79 -6.96
N LEU A 72 -8.74 12.59 -8.24
CA LEU A 72 -9.09 13.55 -9.29
C LEU A 72 -10.61 13.79 -9.29
N TYR A 73 -11.42 12.73 -9.26
CA TYR A 73 -12.88 12.81 -9.18
C TYR A 73 -13.35 13.65 -7.97
N LYS A 74 -12.82 13.34 -6.79
CA LYS A 74 -13.15 14.04 -5.53
C LYS A 74 -12.72 15.52 -5.57
N SER A 75 -11.50 15.79 -6.02
CA SER A 75 -10.88 17.13 -5.96
C SER A 75 -11.48 18.11 -6.97
N ASN A 76 -11.76 17.64 -8.19
CA ASN A 76 -12.22 18.51 -9.28
C ASN A 76 -13.76 18.58 -9.38
N LYS A 77 -14.48 17.99 -8.41
CA LYS A 77 -15.96 17.93 -8.39
C LYS A 77 -16.51 17.38 -9.71
N ILE A 78 -15.85 16.33 -10.21
CA ILE A 78 -16.26 15.62 -11.42
C ILE A 78 -17.55 14.88 -11.12
N THR A 79 -18.46 14.86 -12.09
CA THR A 79 -19.76 14.20 -11.93
C THR A 79 -19.74 12.74 -12.35
N GLN A 80 -18.79 12.37 -13.21
CA GLN A 80 -18.68 11.02 -13.78
C GLN A 80 -17.28 10.80 -14.39
N ILE A 81 -16.76 9.58 -14.22
CA ILE A 81 -15.65 9.04 -15.01
C ILE A 81 -16.27 8.21 -16.14
N SER A 82 -16.06 8.63 -17.37
CA SER A 82 -16.57 7.97 -18.57
C SER A 82 -15.45 7.19 -19.27
N PHE A 83 -15.73 5.96 -19.67
CA PHE A 83 -14.84 5.12 -20.47
C PHE A 83 -15.38 4.96 -21.90
N GLU A 84 -14.51 4.73 -22.88
CA GLU A 84 -14.98 4.47 -24.26
C GLU A 84 -15.88 3.24 -24.35
N GLN A 85 -17.02 3.36 -25.05
CA GLN A 85 -18.04 2.31 -25.16
C GLN A 85 -17.53 1.01 -25.80
N LYS A 86 -16.49 1.08 -26.63
CA LYS A 86 -15.85 -0.10 -27.24
C LYS A 86 -15.35 -1.11 -26.20
N LEU A 87 -15.00 -0.65 -25.00
CA LEU A 87 -14.49 -1.44 -23.88
C LEU A 87 -15.59 -2.25 -23.16
N LYS A 88 -16.86 -1.83 -23.27
CA LYS A 88 -17.99 -2.54 -22.64
C LYS A 88 -18.19 -3.95 -23.20
N LYS A 89 -17.72 -4.21 -24.43
CA LYS A 89 -17.97 -5.45 -25.18
C LYS A 89 -17.05 -6.62 -24.83
N GLU A 90 -15.96 -6.40 -24.10
CA GLU A 90 -14.92 -7.42 -23.89
C GLU A 90 -15.18 -8.39 -22.73
N GLY A 91 -16.21 -8.15 -21.91
CA GLY A 91 -16.86 -9.15 -21.05
C GLY A 91 -16.01 -9.85 -19.97
N LYS A 92 -14.71 -9.57 -19.88
CA LYS A 92 -13.80 -10.13 -18.87
C LYS A 92 -13.09 -9.01 -18.13
N GLN A 93 -13.75 -8.50 -17.09
CA GLN A 93 -13.14 -7.61 -16.09
C GLN A 93 -12.32 -8.43 -15.07
N ILE A 94 -11.44 -9.31 -15.55
CA ILE A 94 -10.49 -10.06 -14.71
C ILE A 94 -9.16 -9.31 -14.79
N ILE A 95 -8.53 -9.01 -13.65
CA ILE A 95 -7.19 -8.45 -13.68
C ILE A 95 -6.28 -9.46 -14.39
N ARG A 96 -5.78 -9.12 -15.58
CA ARG A 96 -4.78 -9.93 -16.27
C ARG A 96 -3.42 -9.60 -15.68
N LEU A 97 -2.83 -10.59 -15.03
CA LEU A 97 -1.71 -10.38 -14.11
C LEU A 97 -0.37 -10.84 -14.69
N ILE A 98 -0.37 -11.67 -15.75
CA ILE A 98 0.82 -12.27 -16.35
C ILE A 98 0.57 -12.60 -17.83
N GLY A 99 1.53 -12.29 -18.70
CA GLY A 99 1.48 -12.52 -20.16
C GLY A 99 1.86 -11.26 -20.96
N SER A 100 1.86 -11.34 -22.29
CA SER A 100 1.81 -10.13 -23.13
C SER A 100 0.48 -9.45 -22.86
N ILE A 101 0.50 -8.21 -22.37
CA ILE A 101 -0.71 -7.41 -22.19
C ILE A 101 -0.88 -6.46 -23.38
N GLU A 102 -2.13 -6.21 -23.76
CA GLU A 102 -2.48 -5.16 -24.71
C GLU A 102 -2.89 -3.88 -23.95
N VAL A 103 -2.99 -2.73 -24.63
CA VAL A 103 -3.39 -1.47 -23.96
C VAL A 103 -4.83 -1.55 -23.43
N GLU A 104 -5.67 -2.36 -24.05
CA GLU A 104 -7.02 -2.70 -23.61
C GLU A 104 -7.00 -3.43 -22.26
N ASP A 105 -6.02 -4.33 -22.03
CA ASP A 105 -5.85 -5.04 -20.76
C ASP A 105 -5.44 -4.06 -19.64
N ILE A 106 -4.57 -3.09 -19.93
CA ILE A 106 -4.17 -2.01 -19.00
C ILE A 106 -5.43 -1.26 -18.53
N LEU A 107 -6.25 -0.81 -19.49
CA LEU A 107 -7.45 -0.06 -19.15
C LEU A 107 -8.51 -0.92 -18.44
N GLY A 108 -8.66 -2.18 -18.85
CA GLY A 108 -9.50 -3.17 -18.17
C GLY A 108 -9.12 -3.35 -16.70
N ASN A 109 -7.81 -3.46 -16.41
CA ASN A 109 -7.30 -3.57 -15.04
C ASN A 109 -7.62 -2.31 -14.19
N ILE A 110 -7.49 -1.12 -14.76
CA ILE A 110 -7.85 0.15 -14.10
C ILE A 110 -9.35 0.18 -13.76
N ILE A 111 -10.21 -0.21 -14.71
CA ILE A 111 -11.67 -0.28 -14.50
C ILE A 111 -11.99 -1.29 -13.41
N THR A 112 -11.42 -2.49 -13.46
CA THR A 112 -11.64 -3.53 -12.44
C THR A 112 -11.24 -3.04 -11.06
N CYS A 113 -10.11 -2.35 -10.92
CA CYS A 113 -9.72 -1.75 -9.66
C CYS A 113 -10.75 -0.70 -9.20
N LEU A 114 -11.13 0.23 -10.08
CA LEU A 114 -12.11 1.29 -9.76
C LEU A 114 -13.46 0.75 -9.30
N ILE A 115 -14.05 -0.25 -9.96
CA ILE A 115 -15.36 -0.80 -9.56
C ILE A 115 -15.31 -1.58 -8.24
N ASN A 116 -14.12 -2.01 -7.81
CA ASN A 116 -13.92 -2.66 -6.52
C ASN A 116 -13.46 -1.69 -5.42
N SER A 117 -13.38 -0.39 -5.73
CA SER A 117 -13.11 0.64 -4.72
C SER A 117 -14.27 0.81 -3.74
N GLU A 118 -13.96 1.17 -2.50
CA GLU A 118 -14.99 1.49 -1.52
C GLU A 118 -15.82 2.69 -1.97
N GLU A 119 -15.19 3.66 -2.63
CA GLU A 119 -15.85 4.82 -3.22
C GLU A 119 -16.89 4.45 -4.27
N TYR A 120 -16.62 3.48 -5.14
CA TYR A 120 -17.62 3.02 -6.12
C TYR A 120 -18.73 2.23 -5.44
N LEU A 121 -18.36 1.28 -4.58
CA LEU A 121 -19.32 0.40 -3.89
C LEU A 121 -20.26 1.18 -2.96
N SER A 122 -19.81 2.31 -2.40
CA SER A 122 -20.61 3.24 -1.61
C SER A 122 -21.42 4.24 -2.44
N GLY A 123 -21.24 4.27 -3.77
CA GLY A 123 -21.91 5.20 -4.67
C GLY A 123 -21.37 6.63 -4.65
N ASN A 124 -20.18 6.83 -4.08
CA ASN A 124 -19.51 8.13 -4.01
C ASN A 124 -18.85 8.53 -5.33
N ILE A 125 -18.51 7.56 -6.18
CA ILE A 125 -18.06 7.81 -7.56
C ILE A 125 -19.02 7.18 -8.57
N LYS A 126 -19.17 7.83 -9.72
CA LYS A 126 -19.98 7.34 -10.85
C LYS A 126 -19.08 7.00 -12.03
N ILE A 127 -19.27 5.80 -12.56
CA ILE A 127 -18.56 5.29 -13.73
C ILE A 127 -19.59 4.93 -14.79
N ASP A 128 -19.37 5.35 -16.04
CA ASP A 128 -20.20 4.96 -17.17
C ASP A 128 -19.37 4.77 -18.45
N TYR A 129 -20.01 4.31 -19.51
CA TYR A 129 -19.43 4.14 -20.83
C TYR A 129 -20.07 5.11 -21.83
N THR A 130 -19.24 5.81 -22.61
CA THR A 130 -19.68 6.84 -23.56
C THR A 130 -19.17 6.57 -24.98
N ALA A 131 -19.94 7.04 -25.97
CA ALA A 131 -19.53 7.09 -27.37
C ALA A 131 -18.89 8.43 -27.76
N GLU A 132 -18.72 9.34 -26.79
CA GLU A 132 -18.02 10.61 -27.01
C GLU A 132 -16.59 10.36 -27.49
N GLU A 133 -16.21 11.07 -28.56
CA GLU A 133 -14.85 11.05 -29.07
C GLU A 133 -13.98 12.04 -28.27
N PRO A 134 -12.71 11.72 -28.00
CA PRO A 134 -11.78 12.63 -27.35
C PRO A 134 -11.58 13.87 -28.24
N LYS A 135 -11.50 15.05 -27.62
CA LYS A 135 -11.20 16.27 -28.38
C LYS A 135 -9.72 16.28 -28.76
N GLU A 136 -9.41 16.82 -29.92
CA GLU A 136 -8.01 17.10 -30.27
C GLU A 136 -7.43 18.19 -29.35
N THR A 137 -6.20 17.98 -28.92
CA THR A 137 -5.41 18.96 -28.17
C THR A 137 -4.00 19.01 -28.72
N GLU A 138 -3.39 20.19 -28.69
CA GLU A 138 -1.98 20.39 -29.06
C GLU A 138 -1.02 20.03 -27.93
N TYR A 139 -1.51 20.02 -26.68
CA TYR A 139 -0.69 19.80 -25.49
C TYR A 139 -1.19 18.62 -24.67
N ILE A 140 -0.30 17.66 -24.44
CA ILE A 140 -0.55 16.46 -23.64
C ILE A 140 0.38 16.52 -22.44
N GLU A 141 -0.20 16.60 -21.24
CA GLU A 141 0.54 16.39 -20.01
C GLU A 141 0.92 14.92 -19.88
N LYS A 142 2.06 14.63 -19.26
CA LYS A 142 2.50 13.27 -18.99
C LYS A 142 2.74 13.12 -17.50
N ILE A 143 2.20 12.04 -16.93
CA ILE A 143 2.55 11.58 -15.59
C ILE A 143 3.59 10.47 -15.76
N GLU A 144 4.68 10.54 -15.00
CA GLU A 144 5.69 9.48 -15.05
C GLU A 144 5.18 8.22 -14.36
N LEU A 145 5.51 7.05 -14.94
CA LEU A 145 5.05 5.77 -14.39
C LEU A 145 5.50 5.56 -12.95
N SER A 146 6.69 6.06 -12.59
CA SER A 146 7.20 6.01 -11.22
C SER A 146 6.37 6.86 -10.24
N GLU A 147 5.82 7.98 -10.70
CA GLU A 147 4.94 8.81 -9.86
C GLU A 147 3.62 8.09 -9.59
N LEU A 148 3.06 7.42 -10.60
CA LEU A 148 1.88 6.58 -10.44
C LEU A 148 2.17 5.36 -9.57
N PHE A 149 3.29 4.69 -9.78
CA PHE A 149 3.65 3.52 -8.99
C PHE A 149 3.82 3.84 -7.49
N ASN A 150 4.28 5.06 -7.16
CA ASN A 150 4.44 5.53 -5.79
C ASN A 150 3.27 6.43 -5.32
N TYR A 151 2.15 6.46 -6.05
CA TYR A 151 1.05 7.35 -5.74
C TYR A 151 0.44 7.02 -4.37
N MET A 152 0.31 8.05 -3.52
CA MET A 152 -0.40 7.97 -2.26
C MET A 152 -1.71 8.77 -2.35
N PRO A 153 -2.87 8.15 -2.07
CA PRO A 153 -4.15 8.85 -2.09
C PRO A 153 -4.16 10.05 -1.13
N ASN A 154 -4.87 11.13 -1.47
CA ASN A 154 -4.91 12.36 -0.70
C ASN A 154 -5.45 12.13 0.72
N ASP A 155 -6.54 11.37 0.86
CA ASP A 155 -7.12 11.03 2.17
C ASP A 155 -6.09 10.29 3.06
N LEU A 156 -5.27 9.40 2.47
CA LEU A 156 -4.22 8.69 3.20
C LEU A 156 -3.05 9.62 3.55
N LYS A 157 -2.65 10.55 2.67
CA LYS A 157 -1.63 11.57 2.97
C LYS A 157 -2.00 12.39 4.21
N GLU A 158 -3.26 12.84 4.29
CA GLU A 158 -3.75 13.61 5.43
C GLU A 158 -3.66 12.81 6.74
N VAL A 159 -4.03 11.52 6.71
CA VAL A 159 -3.91 10.63 7.88
C VAL A 159 -2.45 10.41 8.26
N VAL A 160 -1.56 10.21 7.30
CA VAL A 160 -0.11 10.06 7.51
C VAL A 160 0.48 11.30 8.19
N GLU A 161 0.16 12.49 7.69
CA GLU A 161 0.67 13.75 8.25
C GLU A 161 0.19 13.97 9.68
N LYS A 162 -1.12 13.78 9.93
CA LYS A 162 -1.70 13.90 11.26
C LYS A 162 -1.10 12.89 12.23
N LEU A 163 -1.06 11.62 11.84
CA LEU A 163 -0.56 10.54 12.67
C LEU A 163 0.93 10.71 12.99
N LYS A 164 1.73 11.19 12.04
CA LYS A 164 3.15 11.53 12.27
C LYS A 164 3.32 12.55 13.39
N VAL A 165 2.53 13.63 13.39
CA VAL A 165 2.56 14.66 14.44
C VAL A 165 2.17 14.06 15.79
N ASP A 166 1.10 13.28 15.82
CA ASP A 166 0.58 12.73 17.08
C ASP A 166 1.51 11.64 17.66
N LEU A 167 2.10 10.79 16.83
CA LEU A 167 3.11 9.81 17.26
C LEU A 167 4.28 10.49 17.99
N MET A 168 4.73 11.64 17.50
CA MET A 168 5.76 12.44 18.18
C MET A 168 5.24 13.07 19.47
N ALA A 169 4.02 13.62 19.46
CA ALA A 169 3.42 14.27 20.64
C ALA A 169 3.18 13.29 21.80
N PHE A 170 2.70 12.08 21.50
CA PHE A 170 2.51 10.99 22.45
C PHE A 170 3.81 10.28 22.84
N LYS A 171 4.94 10.75 22.31
CA LYS A 171 6.28 10.23 22.56
C LYS A 171 6.38 8.74 22.21
N TYR A 172 5.68 8.29 21.17
CA TYR A 172 5.85 6.94 20.64
C TYR A 172 7.27 6.75 20.12
N PHE A 173 7.83 7.80 19.53
CA PHE A 173 9.20 7.84 19.06
C PHE A 173 9.98 8.98 19.70
N GLY A 174 11.22 8.71 20.10
CA GLY A 174 12.18 9.74 20.46
C GLY A 174 12.64 10.53 19.22
N LYS A 175 13.21 11.72 19.43
CA LYS A 175 13.71 12.58 18.34
C LYS A 175 14.78 11.94 17.43
N SER A 176 15.36 10.81 17.84
CA SER A 176 16.47 10.12 17.16
C SER A 176 16.13 8.70 16.68
N GLN A 177 14.84 8.34 16.61
CA GLN A 177 14.41 7.00 16.19
C GLN A 177 13.83 7.00 14.77
N ILE A 178 14.54 7.63 13.84
CA ILE A 178 14.18 7.68 12.43
C ILE A 178 15.33 7.05 11.63
N ASN A 179 15.02 6.16 10.69
CA ASN A 179 16.03 5.56 9.81
C ASN A 179 16.40 6.48 8.63
N GLU A 180 17.30 6.03 7.77
CA GLU A 180 17.76 6.78 6.59
C GLU A 180 16.62 7.10 5.60
N GLU A 181 15.55 6.30 5.61
CA GLU A 181 14.35 6.48 4.80
C GLU A 181 13.29 7.40 5.44
N GLY A 182 13.55 7.97 6.61
CA GLY A 182 12.59 8.83 7.30
C GLY A 182 11.48 8.09 8.06
N LYS A 183 11.58 6.76 8.21
CA LYS A 183 10.62 5.92 8.95
C LYS A 183 10.97 5.84 10.43
N PHE A 184 9.97 5.85 11.28
CA PHE A 184 10.12 5.66 12.72
C PHE A 184 10.45 4.21 13.06
N ILE A 185 11.49 4.01 13.86
CA ILE A 185 11.94 2.67 14.23
C ILE A 185 11.23 2.18 15.49
N LEU A 186 10.53 1.06 15.36
CA LEU A 186 9.96 0.26 16.44
C LEU A 186 10.98 -0.80 16.91
N PRO A 187 11.64 -0.60 18.05
CA PRO A 187 12.66 -1.52 18.54
C PRO A 187 12.07 -2.85 19.02
N ILE A 188 12.71 -3.94 18.60
CA ILE A 188 12.45 -5.30 19.06
C ILE A 188 13.68 -5.78 19.82
N TYR A 189 13.50 -6.18 21.07
CA TYR A 189 14.58 -6.68 21.93
C TYR A 189 14.46 -8.20 22.07
N VAL A 190 15.54 -8.91 21.77
CA VAL A 190 15.60 -10.37 21.91
C VAL A 190 16.40 -10.69 23.17
N ASN A 191 15.78 -11.41 24.11
CA ASN A 191 16.48 -11.87 25.31
C ASN A 191 17.05 -13.27 25.08
N GLU A 192 18.21 -13.32 24.41
CA GLU A 192 18.87 -14.58 24.04
C GLU A 192 19.15 -15.48 25.25
N GLU A 193 19.66 -14.90 26.35
CA GLU A 193 19.96 -15.66 27.56
C GLU A 193 18.72 -16.37 28.12
N THR A 194 17.57 -15.70 28.09
CA THR A 194 16.30 -16.26 28.60
C THR A 194 15.77 -17.34 27.67
N LEU A 195 15.87 -17.15 26.35
CA LEU A 195 15.46 -18.14 25.37
C LEU A 195 16.33 -19.41 25.46
N LEU A 196 17.66 -19.24 25.57
CA LEU A 196 18.59 -20.36 25.76
C LEU A 196 18.33 -21.11 27.07
N LYS A 197 18.08 -20.40 28.19
CA LYS A 197 17.70 -21.02 29.48
C LYS A 197 16.40 -21.84 29.38
N LYS A 198 15.50 -21.49 28.46
CA LYS A 198 14.25 -22.22 28.18
C LYS A 198 14.45 -23.36 27.16
N GLY A 199 15.68 -23.61 26.69
CA GLY A 199 15.99 -24.64 25.69
C GLY A 199 15.55 -24.30 24.27
N ILE A 200 15.38 -23.01 23.96
CA ILE A 200 14.89 -22.54 22.66
C ILE A 200 16.07 -21.99 21.84
N ASP A 201 16.39 -22.62 20.71
CA ASP A 201 17.27 -22.01 19.69
C ASP A 201 16.44 -21.07 18.81
N TYR A 202 16.57 -19.77 19.04
CA TYR A 202 15.69 -18.77 18.45
C TYR A 202 16.11 -18.37 17.02
N ARG A 203 17.29 -18.78 16.55
CA ARG A 203 17.89 -18.27 15.30
C ARG A 203 17.03 -18.57 14.07
N GLU A 204 16.44 -19.76 14.01
CA GLU A 204 15.55 -20.17 12.92
C GLU A 204 14.18 -19.46 12.97
N TYR A 205 13.79 -18.97 14.15
CA TYR A 205 12.49 -18.32 14.36
C TYR A 205 12.55 -16.79 14.30
N LEU A 206 13.76 -16.21 14.34
CA LEU A 206 13.96 -14.77 14.54
C LEU A 206 13.24 -13.92 13.49
N VAL A 207 13.31 -14.29 12.21
CA VAL A 207 12.62 -13.56 11.13
C VAL A 207 11.11 -13.55 11.36
N ASN A 208 10.51 -14.72 11.61
CA ASN A 208 9.07 -14.81 11.84
C ASN A 208 8.65 -14.10 13.14
N TRP A 209 9.45 -14.22 14.20
CA TRP A 209 9.15 -13.60 15.49
C TRP A 209 9.29 -12.08 15.46
N THR A 210 10.23 -11.54 14.69
CA THR A 210 10.37 -10.09 14.51
C THR A 210 9.20 -9.53 13.70
N SER A 211 8.76 -10.20 12.63
CA SER A 211 7.54 -9.82 11.92
C SER A 211 6.31 -9.85 12.82
N LEU A 212 6.11 -10.90 13.62
CA LEU A 212 4.99 -11.00 14.56
C LEU A 212 5.06 -9.93 15.66
N ALA A 213 6.25 -9.64 16.18
CA ALA A 213 6.46 -8.58 17.17
C ALA A 213 6.15 -7.19 16.59
N TYR A 214 6.56 -6.92 15.35
CA TYR A 214 6.23 -5.69 14.62
C TYR A 214 4.71 -5.54 14.48
N LEU A 215 4.02 -6.57 13.98
CA LEU A 215 2.56 -6.57 13.85
C LEU A 215 1.84 -6.32 15.18
N LYS A 216 2.30 -6.96 16.28
CA LYS A 216 1.74 -6.71 17.62
C LYS A 216 1.94 -5.27 18.11
N MET A 217 3.05 -4.64 17.74
CA MET A 217 3.25 -3.22 18.04
C MET A 217 2.31 -2.36 17.21
N LEU A 218 2.20 -2.61 15.90
CA LEU A 218 1.26 -1.91 15.02
C LEU A 218 -0.17 -1.97 15.57
N THR A 219 -0.67 -3.15 15.93
CA THR A 219 -2.01 -3.31 16.53
C THR A 219 -2.20 -2.44 17.77
N LYS A 220 -1.24 -2.44 18.69
CA LYS A 220 -1.35 -1.64 19.93
C LYS A 220 -1.36 -0.14 19.67
N ILE A 221 -0.55 0.33 18.71
CA ILE A 221 -0.50 1.75 18.34
C ILE A 221 -1.80 2.12 17.63
N HIS A 222 -2.21 1.31 16.68
CA HIS A 222 -3.44 1.45 15.93
C HIS A 222 -4.66 1.58 16.85
N ASP A 223 -4.86 0.62 17.75
CA ASP A 223 -6.04 0.59 18.63
C ASP A 223 -6.11 1.83 19.52
N PHE A 224 -4.95 2.32 19.98
CA PHE A 224 -4.88 3.59 20.71
C PHE A 224 -5.36 4.77 19.86
N PHE A 225 -4.98 4.84 18.58
CA PHE A 225 -5.38 5.95 17.71
C PHE A 225 -6.82 5.85 17.22
N VAL A 226 -7.36 4.63 17.04
CA VAL A 226 -8.79 4.42 16.81
C VAL A 226 -9.62 4.99 17.96
N GLU A 227 -9.24 4.66 19.19
CA GLU A 227 -9.88 5.20 20.39
C GLU A 227 -9.68 6.72 20.52
N TYR A 228 -8.46 7.20 20.32
CA TYR A 228 -8.11 8.62 20.48
C TYR A 228 -8.82 9.52 19.47
N TYR A 229 -8.92 9.11 18.21
CA TYR A 229 -9.64 9.87 17.18
C TYR A 229 -11.15 9.69 17.24
N ASN A 230 -11.65 8.75 18.06
CA ASN A 230 -13.06 8.42 18.19
C ASN A 230 -13.73 8.17 16.82
N CYS A 231 -13.02 7.46 15.93
CA CYS A 231 -13.46 7.23 14.55
C CYS A 231 -14.41 6.03 14.38
N GLY A 232 -14.77 5.33 15.45
CA GLY A 232 -15.69 4.17 15.41
C GLY A 232 -15.17 2.97 14.62
N GLY A 233 -13.86 2.93 14.32
CA GLY A 233 -13.20 1.85 13.59
C GLY A 233 -13.09 0.54 14.39
N GLN A 234 -12.74 -0.54 13.70
CA GLN A 234 -12.47 -1.84 14.33
C GLN A 234 -11.06 -1.85 14.92
N THR A 235 -10.88 -2.42 16.12
CA THR A 235 -9.56 -2.66 16.69
C THR A 235 -8.92 -3.92 16.10
N GLY A 236 -7.59 -4.01 16.12
CA GLY A 236 -6.83 -5.17 15.64
C GLY A 236 -5.92 -4.89 14.44
N LEU A 237 -5.51 -5.95 13.75
CA LEU A 237 -4.86 -5.87 12.44
C LEU A 237 -5.92 -5.74 11.35
N VAL A 238 -6.37 -4.51 11.12
CA VAL A 238 -7.41 -4.17 10.13
C VAL A 238 -6.82 -3.34 8.99
N ASN A 239 -7.41 -3.46 7.81
CA ASN A 239 -6.99 -2.71 6.64
C ASN A 239 -7.73 -1.37 6.58
N ASP A 240 -7.25 -0.39 7.32
CA ASP A 240 -7.80 0.97 7.31
C ASP A 240 -6.71 2.04 7.17
N ASP A 241 -7.11 3.30 7.01
CA ASP A 241 -6.18 4.39 6.76
C ASP A 241 -5.19 4.61 7.92
N ILE A 242 -5.56 4.29 9.17
CA ILE A 242 -4.65 4.40 10.32
C ILE A 242 -3.58 3.31 10.25
N MET A 243 -3.98 2.05 10.01
CA MET A 243 -3.04 0.94 9.87
C MET A 243 -2.10 1.17 8.69
N LEU A 244 -2.62 1.57 7.53
CA LEU A 244 -1.80 1.87 6.36
C LEU A 244 -0.81 3.01 6.63
N ALA A 245 -1.25 4.08 7.30
CA ALA A 245 -0.37 5.16 7.71
C ALA A 245 0.72 4.69 8.68
N LEU A 246 0.41 3.79 9.62
CA LEU A 246 1.42 3.20 10.51
C LEU A 246 2.44 2.36 9.74
N VAL A 247 1.98 1.52 8.81
CA VAL A 247 2.87 0.69 7.96
C VAL A 247 3.78 1.58 7.10
N TYR A 248 3.26 2.70 6.61
CA TYR A 248 4.05 3.68 5.85
C TYR A 248 5.09 4.40 6.73
N LEU A 249 4.69 4.84 7.92
CA LEU A 249 5.50 5.66 8.80
C LEU A 249 6.54 4.89 9.60
N THR A 250 6.41 3.56 9.72
CA THR A 250 7.21 2.78 10.66
C THR A 250 8.00 1.67 10.00
N ASP A 251 9.11 1.33 10.64
CA ASP A 251 9.85 0.11 10.38
C ASP A 251 10.30 -0.51 11.70
N TYR A 252 10.91 -1.68 11.67
CA TYR A 252 11.43 -2.33 12.88
C TYR A 252 12.94 -2.54 12.82
N GLU A 253 13.55 -2.63 14.00
CA GLU A 253 14.97 -2.97 14.14
C GLU A 253 15.15 -3.87 15.37
N VAL A 254 15.95 -4.92 15.21
CA VAL A 254 16.39 -5.74 16.34
C VAL A 254 17.50 -5.00 17.07
N LYS A 255 17.32 -4.72 18.36
CA LYS A 255 18.32 -4.04 19.20
C LYS A 255 18.78 -4.94 20.33
N ASP A 256 20.01 -4.68 20.79
CA ASP A 256 20.55 -5.30 21.98
C ASP A 256 19.67 -5.04 23.21
N TYR A 257 19.56 -6.04 24.07
CA TYR A 257 18.83 -5.90 25.33
C TYR A 257 19.45 -4.75 26.17
N PRO A 258 18.66 -3.78 26.65
CA PRO A 258 19.22 -2.62 27.34
C PRO A 258 19.96 -3.01 28.63
N LYS A 259 21.23 -2.61 28.75
CA LYS A 259 22.04 -2.84 29.96
C LYS A 259 21.51 -1.97 31.11
N GLY A 260 21.19 -2.60 32.25
CA GLY A 260 20.64 -1.91 33.44
C GLY A 260 19.13 -2.04 33.63
N LEU A 261 18.42 -2.81 32.78
CA LEU A 261 17.09 -3.31 33.11
C LEU A 261 17.23 -4.49 34.08
N GLU A 262 17.24 -4.20 35.39
CA GLU A 262 17.17 -5.25 36.41
C GLU A 262 15.82 -5.97 36.32
N LYS A 263 15.87 -7.25 35.92
CA LYS A 263 14.89 -8.33 36.11
C LYS A 263 13.40 -7.92 36.18
N SER A 264 12.64 -8.43 35.20
CA SER A 264 11.16 -8.40 35.13
C SER A 264 10.56 -7.10 34.60
N ILE A 265 10.38 -7.04 33.27
CA ILE A 265 9.18 -6.42 32.70
C ILE A 265 8.14 -7.51 32.41
N GLU A 266 8.08 -8.57 33.22
CA GLU A 266 6.76 -9.15 33.49
C GLU A 266 6.03 -8.12 34.37
N VAL A 267 4.83 -7.78 33.92
CA VAL A 267 3.82 -6.94 34.58
C VAL A 267 4.16 -5.43 34.73
N GLY A 268 3.77 -4.62 33.73
CA GLY A 268 3.03 -3.40 34.07
C GLY A 268 3.70 -2.02 33.90
N ARG A 269 4.68 -1.85 33.00
CA ARG A 269 4.80 -0.55 32.30
C ARG A 269 4.58 -0.75 30.83
N SER A 270 3.31 -0.64 30.44
CA SER A 270 2.89 -0.49 29.06
C SER A 270 3.83 0.50 28.36
N THR A 271 4.68 0.00 27.49
CA THR A 271 5.38 0.84 26.53
C THR A 271 4.40 1.40 25.49
N LYS A 272 3.07 1.27 25.70
CA LYS A 272 1.99 1.68 24.79
C LYS A 272 2.11 1.14 23.36
N GLY A 273 2.99 0.17 23.08
CA GLY A 273 3.30 -0.31 21.72
C GLY A 273 4.63 0.21 21.15
N LYS A 274 5.44 0.94 21.93
CA LYS A 274 6.72 1.54 21.48
C LYS A 274 7.87 0.56 21.26
N CYS A 275 7.80 -0.62 21.88
CA CYS A 275 8.81 -1.67 21.72
C CYS A 275 8.20 -3.02 22.05
N TYR A 276 8.88 -4.08 21.60
CA TYR A 276 8.49 -5.47 21.88
C TYR A 276 9.67 -6.26 22.45
N PHE A 277 9.40 -7.15 23.39
CA PHE A 277 10.40 -8.05 23.97
C PHE A 277 10.07 -9.49 23.57
N ILE A 278 11.05 -10.19 23.02
CA ILE A 278 10.95 -11.61 22.68
C ILE A 278 11.75 -12.39 23.74
N ASP A 279 11.02 -13.06 24.63
CA ASP A 279 11.56 -13.87 25.74
C ASP A 279 10.91 -15.27 25.83
N SER A 280 10.01 -15.56 24.91
CA SER A 280 9.16 -16.76 24.85
C SER A 280 8.68 -16.99 23.42
N ILE A 281 8.06 -18.15 23.17
CA ILE A 281 7.50 -18.48 21.84
C ILE A 281 6.44 -17.45 21.47
N VAL A 282 6.64 -16.79 20.32
CA VAL A 282 5.67 -15.83 19.80
C VAL A 282 4.56 -16.57 19.05
N THR A 283 3.32 -16.38 19.49
CA THR A 283 2.14 -17.00 18.87
C THR A 283 1.89 -16.43 17.47
N PRO A 284 1.54 -17.28 16.48
CA PRO A 284 1.09 -16.82 15.17
C PRO A 284 -0.11 -15.87 15.25
N MET A 285 -0.25 -15.01 14.25
CA MET A 285 -1.38 -14.10 14.10
C MET A 285 -1.97 -14.25 12.70
N ALA A 286 -3.29 -14.22 12.60
CA ALA A 286 -3.97 -14.15 11.30
C ALA A 286 -3.88 -12.72 10.75
N ILE A 287 -3.66 -12.61 9.44
CA ILE A 287 -3.62 -11.35 8.71
C ILE A 287 -4.60 -11.51 7.53
N SER A 288 -5.37 -10.46 7.23
CA SER A 288 -6.22 -10.47 6.04
C SER A 288 -5.38 -10.53 4.77
N GLN A 289 -5.97 -11.02 3.67
CA GLN A 289 -5.26 -11.07 2.38
C GLN A 289 -4.83 -9.67 1.92
N ASP A 290 -5.69 -8.66 2.09
CA ASP A 290 -5.39 -7.28 1.72
C ASP A 290 -4.16 -6.74 2.48
N LEU A 291 -4.11 -6.93 3.80
CA LEU A 291 -2.95 -6.50 4.60
C LEU A 291 -1.69 -7.30 4.24
N ALA A 292 -1.81 -8.60 3.95
CA ALA A 292 -0.67 -9.40 3.51
C ALA A 292 -0.05 -8.82 2.22
N ILE A 293 -0.88 -8.35 1.29
CA ILE A 293 -0.43 -7.71 0.05
C ILE A 293 0.23 -6.36 0.33
N VAL A 294 -0.31 -5.56 1.26
CA VAL A 294 0.33 -4.30 1.71
C VAL A 294 1.72 -4.55 2.28
N PHE A 295 1.87 -5.53 3.18
CA PHE A 295 3.18 -5.86 3.76
C PHE A 295 4.15 -6.39 2.70
N GLN A 296 3.70 -7.24 1.78
CA GLN A 296 4.53 -7.70 0.67
C GLN A 296 4.96 -6.53 -0.24
N ALA A 297 4.06 -5.59 -0.55
CA ALA A 297 4.41 -4.41 -1.35
C ALA A 297 5.44 -3.52 -0.64
N LYS A 298 5.30 -3.33 0.67
CA LYS A 298 6.30 -2.62 1.49
C LYS A 298 7.65 -3.34 1.45
N ASP A 299 7.69 -4.64 1.67
CA ASP A 299 8.95 -5.37 1.79
C ASP A 299 9.70 -5.53 0.45
N ILE A 300 8.96 -5.69 -0.65
CA ILE A 300 9.54 -5.90 -1.97
C ILE A 300 9.87 -4.57 -2.64
N TYR A 301 8.93 -3.62 -2.63
CA TYR A 301 8.98 -2.38 -3.41
C TYR A 301 9.06 -1.09 -2.59
N SER A 302 9.02 -1.17 -1.25
CA SER A 302 8.94 0.00 -0.36
C SER A 302 7.70 0.88 -0.59
N VAL A 303 6.62 0.31 -1.13
CA VAL A 303 5.36 1.00 -1.41
C VAL A 303 4.27 0.54 -0.44
N VAL A 304 3.52 1.49 0.09
CA VAL A 304 2.28 1.24 0.84
C VAL A 304 1.13 1.81 0.04
N THR A 305 0.22 0.94 -0.40
CA THR A 305 -0.93 1.31 -1.23
C THR A 305 -2.24 1.11 -0.48
N LYS A 306 -3.21 2.00 -0.70
CA LYS A 306 -4.58 1.80 -0.22
C LYS A 306 -5.25 0.77 -1.11
N THR A 307 -5.29 -0.48 -0.64
CA THR A 307 -5.82 -1.60 -1.42
C THR A 307 -7.33 -1.47 -1.56
N LEU A 308 -7.81 -1.61 -2.79
CA LEU A 308 -9.23 -1.76 -3.07
C LEU A 308 -9.63 -3.21 -2.71
N ARG A 309 -10.90 -3.45 -2.31
CA ARG A 309 -11.31 -4.78 -1.82
C ARG A 309 -10.98 -5.85 -2.86
N PHE A 310 -10.28 -6.90 -2.47
CA PHE A 310 -10.05 -8.03 -3.35
C PHE A 310 -11.38 -8.72 -3.68
N LEU A 311 -11.56 -9.02 -4.96
CA LEU A 311 -12.58 -9.94 -5.43
C LEU A 311 -12.38 -11.28 -4.70
N GLN A 312 -13.34 -11.66 -3.86
CA GLN A 312 -13.49 -13.05 -3.41
C GLN A 312 -14.02 -13.91 -4.56
#